data_AF-A0AAW2KLL3-F1
#
_entry.id   AF-A0AAW2KLL3-F1
#
_cell.length_a   1.000
_cell.length_b   1.000
_cell.length_c   1.000
_cell.angle_alpha   90.00
_cell.angle_beta   90.00
_cell.angle_gamma   90.00
#
_symmetry.space_group_name_H-M   'P 1'
#
loop_
_entity.id
_entity.type
_entity.pdbx_description
1 polymer ?
#
loop_
_entity_poly.entity_id
_entity_poly.type
_entity_poly.pdbx_seq_one_letter_code
_entity_poly.pdbx_strand_id
1 'polypeptide(L)'
;MSLLEIITKASSAIATLPDQESDYPIVLNPEPILLKLKPEADIPPAENSVKKVTGWEITQTDHELIELGQNFFKKLKRKLKNTNSFGKVEFLEMITSHLEKVGDKVGIMPSFNRAEEGYACKLVEKLGVLMGRNVSGLVLESCIVLEIWDVFEILIVNGLVGHSLTSNLVSKLIEKRKSDLIVLCVKHLLDLQTYE
;
A
#
# COMPACT_ATOMS: atom_id res chain seq x y z
N MET A 1 -10.09 -35.10 18.43
CA MET A 1 -10.75 -33.83 18.78
C MET A 1 -12.16 -33.87 18.23
N SER A 2 -13.16 -33.64 19.08
CA SER A 2 -14.56 -33.60 18.65
C SER A 2 -14.91 -32.23 18.08
N LEU A 3 -15.95 -32.17 17.24
CA LEU A 3 -16.45 -30.90 16.67
C LEU A 3 -16.79 -29.89 17.80
N LEU A 4 -17.32 -30.39 18.93
CA LEU A 4 -17.65 -29.57 20.08
C LEU A 4 -16.41 -29.00 20.77
N GLU A 5 -15.30 -29.74 20.82
CA GLU A 5 -14.02 -29.25 21.35
C GLU A 5 -13.42 -28.17 20.45
N ILE A 6 -13.60 -28.29 19.13
CA ILE A 6 -13.16 -27.28 18.16
C ILE A 6 -14.00 -26.00 18.30
N ILE A 7 -15.32 -26.14 18.43
CA ILE A 7 -16.24 -25.01 18.61
C ILE A 7 -15.99 -24.29 19.95
N THR A 8 -15.83 -25.03 21.05
CA THR A 8 -15.54 -24.42 22.37
C THR A 8 -14.20 -23.71 22.38
N LYS A 9 -13.17 -24.30 21.77
CA LYS A 9 -11.85 -23.67 21.66
C LYS A 9 -11.89 -22.41 20.78
N ALA A 10 -12.62 -22.44 19.66
CA ALA A 10 -12.82 -21.27 18.80
C ALA A 10 -13.62 -20.16 19.52
N SER A 11 -14.67 -20.52 20.25
CA SER A 11 -15.49 -19.57 21.01
C SER A 11 -14.72 -18.90 22.16
N SER A 12 -13.79 -19.62 22.80
CA SER A 12 -12.95 -19.08 23.87
C SER A 12 -11.80 -18.17 23.39
N ALA A 13 -11.46 -18.23 22.10
CA ALA A 13 -10.42 -17.41 21.48
C ALA A 13 -10.95 -16.05 21.00
N ILE A 14 -12.28 -15.86 20.99
CA ILE A 14 -12.89 -14.56 20.76
C ILE A 14 -12.70 -13.75 22.04
N ALA A 15 -11.68 -12.88 22.02
CA ALA A 15 -11.46 -11.94 23.09
C ALA A 15 -12.77 -11.18 23.36
N THR A 16 -13.21 -11.26 24.62
CA THR A 16 -14.39 -10.64 25.18
C THR A 16 -14.55 -9.19 24.68
N LEU A 17 -15.57 -8.98 23.85
CA LEU A 17 -16.31 -7.72 23.85
C LEU A 17 -16.74 -7.46 25.31
N PRO A 18 -16.76 -6.22 25.80
CA PRO A 18 -17.47 -5.96 27.05
C PRO A 18 -18.90 -6.46 26.85
N ASP A 19 -19.37 -7.34 27.72
CA ASP A 19 -20.78 -7.63 27.90
C ASP A 19 -21.49 -6.33 28.30
N GLN A 20 -21.78 -5.47 27.32
CA GLN A 20 -22.92 -4.58 27.44
C GLN A 20 -24.09 -5.38 26.91
N GLU A 21 -24.93 -5.87 27.81
CA GLU A 21 -26.32 -6.22 27.50
C GLU A 21 -26.95 -5.00 26.81
N SER A 22 -26.91 -5.01 25.49
CA SER A 22 -27.62 -4.07 24.65
C SER A 22 -29.00 -4.68 24.40
N ASP A 23 -30.06 -3.95 24.73
CA ASP A 23 -31.43 -4.31 24.36
C ASP A 23 -31.64 -4.39 22.83
N TYR A 24 -30.65 -3.93 22.05
CA TYR A 24 -30.67 -3.95 20.60
C TYR A 24 -29.86 -5.14 20.07
N PRO A 25 -30.44 -5.97 19.18
CA PRO A 25 -29.80 -7.15 18.61
C PRO A 25 -28.69 -6.83 17.59
N ILE A 26 -28.35 -5.55 17.40
CA ILE A 26 -27.37 -5.09 16.42
C ILE A 26 -26.26 -4.36 17.17
N VAL A 27 -25.05 -4.92 17.11
CA VAL A 27 -23.83 -4.24 17.57
C VAL A 27 -23.46 -3.20 16.50
N LEU A 28 -23.74 -1.92 16.78
CA LEU A 28 -23.27 -0.82 15.94
C LEU A 28 -21.75 -0.69 16.14
N ASN A 29 -20.98 -0.93 15.08
CA ASN A 29 -19.51 -0.91 15.04
C ASN A 29 -18.82 -2.04 15.84
N PRO A 30 -18.79 -3.27 15.30
CA PRO A 30 -18.09 -4.41 15.93
C PRO A 30 -16.56 -4.30 15.87
N GLU A 31 -16.01 -3.32 15.13
CA GLU A 31 -14.58 -3.14 14.99
C GLU A 31 -13.93 -2.74 16.33
N PRO A 32 -13.02 -3.57 16.89
CA PRO A 32 -12.44 -3.34 18.21
C PRO A 32 -11.70 -2.01 18.35
N ILE A 33 -11.17 -1.48 17.24
CA ILE A 33 -10.50 -0.17 17.20
C ILE A 33 -11.48 0.98 17.43
N LEU A 34 -12.73 0.87 16.98
CA LEU A 34 -13.76 1.90 17.16
C LEU A 34 -14.29 1.93 18.61
N LEU A 35 -14.26 0.79 19.30
CA LEU A 35 -14.65 0.68 20.71
C LEU A 35 -13.63 1.31 21.67
N LYS A 36 -12.37 1.46 21.25
CA LYS A 36 -11.31 2.12 22.04
C LYS A 36 -11.31 3.64 21.94
N LEU A 37 -12.12 4.20 21.03
CA LEU A 37 -12.18 5.63 20.78
C LEU A 37 -12.84 6.38 21.94
N LYS A 38 -12.15 7.37 22.49
CA LYS A 38 -12.65 8.24 23.55
C LYS A 38 -12.53 9.71 23.13
N PRO A 39 -13.54 10.55 23.35
CA PRO A 39 -13.39 11.99 23.13
C PRO A 39 -12.25 12.53 24.01
N GLU A 40 -11.46 13.44 23.45
CA GLU A 40 -10.46 14.21 24.21
C GLU A 40 -11.22 14.96 25.33
N ALA A 41 -10.78 14.81 26.58
CA ALA A 41 -11.52 15.21 27.77
C ALA A 41 -11.96 16.69 27.73
N ASP A 42 -13.06 17.00 28.42
CA ASP A 42 -13.73 18.31 28.46
C ASP A 42 -12.78 19.48 28.81
N ILE A 43 -12.18 20.07 27.78
CA ILE A 43 -11.74 21.47 27.81
C ILE A 43 -13.04 22.29 27.73
N PRO A 44 -13.22 23.35 28.55
CA PRO A 44 -14.45 24.14 28.57
C PRO A 44 -14.85 24.55 27.14
N PRO A 45 -16.16 24.60 26.83
CA PRO A 45 -16.63 24.58 25.45
C PRO A 45 -16.04 25.76 24.67
N ALA A 46 -15.01 25.46 23.87
CA ALA A 46 -14.68 26.28 22.73
C ALA A 46 -15.85 26.16 21.76
N GLU A 47 -16.16 27.25 21.04
CA GLU A 47 -17.35 27.46 20.19
C GLU A 47 -17.57 26.41 19.06
N ASN A 48 -16.75 25.37 18.98
CA ASN A 48 -16.81 24.30 18.00
C ASN A 48 -17.35 23.01 18.62
N SER A 49 -18.54 22.57 18.18
CA SER A 49 -19.20 21.34 18.64
C SER A 49 -18.49 20.03 18.27
N VAL A 50 -17.34 20.08 17.58
CA VAL A 50 -16.58 18.91 17.14
C VAL A 50 -15.45 18.63 18.14
N LYS A 51 -15.59 17.56 18.94
CA LYS A 51 -14.53 17.07 19.84
C LYS A 51 -13.59 16.13 19.09
N LYS A 52 -12.28 16.31 19.26
CA LYS A 52 -11.28 15.37 18.75
C LYS A 52 -11.40 14.03 19.48
N VAL A 53 -11.18 12.95 18.75
CA VAL A 53 -11.25 11.58 19.26
C VAL A 53 -9.84 11.05 19.48
N THR A 54 -9.61 10.41 20.62
CA THR A 54 -8.36 9.80 21.07
C THR A 54 -8.52 8.28 21.19
N GLY A 55 -7.43 7.51 21.27
CA GLY A 55 -7.48 6.04 21.35
C GLY A 55 -7.40 5.32 20.01
N TRP A 56 -7.17 6.05 18.90
CA TRP A 56 -6.82 5.45 17.62
C TRP A 56 -5.38 4.94 17.66
N GLU A 57 -5.20 3.64 17.52
CA GLU A 57 -3.90 2.98 17.47
C GLU A 57 -3.74 2.28 16.11
N ILE A 58 -2.59 2.46 15.48
CA ILE A 58 -2.24 1.71 14.28
C ILE A 58 -1.93 0.27 14.71
N THR A 59 -2.47 -0.72 13.99
CA THR A 59 -2.17 -2.12 14.31
C THR A 59 -0.68 -2.39 14.18
N GLN A 60 -0.15 -3.37 14.92
CA GLN A 60 1.27 -3.69 14.82
C GLN A 60 1.67 -4.09 13.40
N THR A 61 0.82 -4.83 12.69
CA THR A 61 1.03 -5.20 11.28
C THR A 61 1.12 -3.98 10.38
N ASP A 62 0.20 -3.01 10.53
CA ASP A 62 0.22 -1.78 9.75
C ASP A 62 1.48 -0.94 10.04
N HIS A 63 1.90 -0.89 11.31
CA HIS A 63 3.14 -0.20 11.70
C HIS A 63 4.36 -0.82 11.00
N GLU A 64 4.47 -2.15 11.03
CA GLU A 64 5.55 -2.88 10.37
C GLU A 64 5.55 -2.69 8.85
N LEU A 65 4.36 -2.67 8.22
CA LEU A 65 4.22 -2.39 6.79
C LEU A 65 4.65 -0.97 6.43
N ILE A 66 4.25 0.03 7.23
CA ILE A 66 4.64 1.42 7.05
C ILE A 66 6.17 1.54 7.17
N GLU A 67 6.77 0.88 8.16
CA GLU A 67 8.23 0.90 8.36
C GLU A 67 8.97 0.25 7.19
N LEU A 68 8.50 -0.91 6.70
CA LEU A 68 9.03 -1.58 5.51
C LEU A 68 8.99 -0.67 4.29
N GLY A 69 7.86 -0.01 4.03
CA GLY A 69 7.69 0.93 2.93
C GLY A 69 8.64 2.13 3.04
N GLN A 70 8.77 2.73 4.22
CA GLN A 70 9.69 3.85 4.44
C GLN A 70 11.15 3.45 4.24
N ASN A 71 11.55 2.28 4.72
CA ASN A 71 12.92 1.77 4.57
C ASN A 71 13.25 1.49 3.10
N PHE A 72 12.33 0.86 2.38
CA PHE A 72 12.46 0.67 0.93
C PHE A 72 12.56 2.01 0.20
N PHE A 73 11.66 2.95 0.47
CA PHE A 73 11.67 4.29 -0.15
C PHE A 73 13.01 5.00 0.03
N LYS A 74 13.53 5.03 1.26
CA LYS A 74 14.84 5.65 1.57
C LYS A 74 15.98 4.95 0.80
N LYS A 75 15.95 3.63 0.69
CA LYS A 75 16.97 2.83 -0.01
C LYS A 75 16.93 3.07 -1.53
N LEU A 76 15.74 2.99 -2.12
CA LEU A 76 15.53 3.20 -3.55
C LEU A 76 15.90 4.64 -3.95
N LYS A 77 15.44 5.64 -3.19
CA LYS A 77 15.76 7.06 -3.44
C LYS A 77 17.25 7.33 -3.39
N ARG A 78 17.99 6.65 -2.51
CA ARG A 78 19.46 6.77 -2.43
C ARG A 78 20.15 6.18 -3.65
N LYS A 79 19.69 5.01 -4.12
CA LYS A 79 20.27 4.36 -5.30
C LYS A 79 19.98 5.11 -6.60
N LEU A 80 18.80 5.69 -6.75
CA LEU A 80 18.46 6.52 -7.91
C LEU A 80 19.34 7.77 -8.04
N LYS A 81 19.98 8.25 -6.97
CA LYS A 81 20.95 9.36 -7.07
C LYS A 81 22.23 8.97 -7.80
N ASN A 82 22.56 7.68 -7.88
CA ASN A 82 23.76 7.17 -8.54
C ASN A 82 23.37 6.04 -9.52
N THR A 83 22.83 6.44 -10.67
CA THR A 83 22.36 5.52 -11.72
C THR A 83 23.49 4.74 -12.41
N ASN A 84 24.75 5.13 -12.24
CA ASN A 84 25.88 4.44 -12.88
C ASN A 84 26.13 3.05 -12.29
N SER A 85 25.73 2.80 -11.04
CA SER A 85 25.86 1.50 -10.37
C SER A 85 24.53 0.79 -10.14
N PHE A 86 23.40 1.45 -10.41
CA PHE A 86 22.06 0.91 -10.19
C PHE A 86 21.38 0.58 -11.53
N GLY A 87 21.32 -0.70 -11.86
CA GLY A 87 20.74 -1.20 -13.11
C GLY A 87 19.37 -1.85 -12.96
N LYS A 88 18.78 -2.26 -14.10
CA LYS A 88 17.45 -2.87 -14.17
C LYS A 88 17.31 -4.12 -13.29
N VAL A 89 18.30 -5.02 -13.35
CA VAL A 89 18.29 -6.28 -12.59
C VAL A 89 18.26 -6.01 -11.08
N GLU A 90 19.11 -5.10 -10.60
CA GLU A 90 19.16 -4.77 -9.17
C GLU A 90 17.87 -4.10 -8.69
N PHE A 91 17.25 -3.26 -9.52
CA PHE A 91 15.95 -2.68 -9.20
C PHE A 91 14.85 -3.74 -9.11
N LEU A 92 14.77 -4.65 -10.09
CA LEU A 92 13.78 -5.73 -10.11
C LEU A 92 13.96 -6.66 -8.90
N GLU A 93 15.18 -6.98 -8.53
CA GLU A 93 15.46 -7.75 -7.31
C GLU A 93 15.03 -6.98 -6.05
N MET A 94 15.25 -5.67 -6.00
CA MET A 94 14.88 -4.85 -4.85
C MET A 94 13.37 -4.76 -4.66
N ILE A 95 12.59 -4.54 -5.73
CA ILE A 95 11.13 -4.46 -5.65
C ILE A 95 10.51 -5.81 -5.35
N THR A 96 10.98 -6.89 -5.99
CA THR A 96 10.48 -8.25 -5.73
C THR A 96 10.73 -8.66 -4.29
N SER A 97 11.95 -8.45 -3.77
CA SER A 97 12.26 -8.72 -2.36
C SER A 97 11.45 -7.88 -1.38
N HIS A 98 11.12 -6.63 -1.73
CA HIS A 98 10.27 -5.80 -0.90
C HIS A 98 8.83 -6.32 -0.86
N LEU A 99 8.27 -6.65 -2.03
CA LEU A 99 6.90 -7.17 -2.14
C LEU A 99 6.74 -8.54 -1.51
N GLU A 100 7.73 -9.43 -1.66
CA GLU A 100 7.77 -10.73 -0.96
C GLU A 100 7.63 -10.52 0.57
N LYS A 101 8.42 -9.61 1.15
CA LYS A 101 8.34 -9.29 2.60
C LYS A 101 7.01 -8.69 3.01
N VAL A 102 6.39 -7.89 2.14
CA VAL A 102 5.05 -7.34 2.38
C VAL A 102 4.03 -8.46 2.36
N GLY A 103 4.11 -9.38 1.39
CA GLY A 103 3.27 -10.57 1.32
C GLY A 103 3.38 -11.43 2.57
N ASP A 104 4.60 -11.69 3.04
CA ASP A 104 4.86 -12.45 4.27
C ASP A 104 4.19 -11.83 5.50
N LYS A 105 4.17 -10.50 5.60
CA LYS A 105 3.53 -9.78 6.73
C LYS A 105 2.01 -9.82 6.69
N VAL A 106 1.42 -9.84 5.50
CA VAL A 106 -0.05 -9.87 5.31
C VAL A 106 -0.57 -11.32 5.17
N GLY A 107 0.31 -12.32 5.21
CA GLY A 107 -0.05 -13.72 5.03
C GLY A 107 -0.42 -14.08 3.59
N ILE A 108 -0.03 -13.24 2.62
CA ILE A 108 -0.22 -13.49 1.20
C ILE A 108 1.07 -14.13 0.67
N MET A 109 1.10 -15.46 0.64
CA MET A 109 2.20 -16.17 -0.01
C MET A 109 2.01 -16.10 -1.53
N PRO A 110 2.95 -15.49 -2.28
CA PRO A 110 2.89 -15.52 -3.73
C PRO A 110 3.05 -16.97 -4.20
N SER A 111 2.06 -17.52 -4.90
CA SER A 111 2.12 -18.88 -5.46
C SER A 111 3.00 -18.97 -6.71
N PHE A 112 3.75 -17.91 -7.04
CA PHE A 112 4.50 -17.77 -8.27
C PHE A 112 5.95 -18.20 -8.07
N ASN A 113 6.51 -18.94 -9.03
CA ASN A 113 7.92 -19.26 -9.00
C ASN A 113 8.75 -18.03 -9.41
N ARG A 114 9.79 -17.70 -8.65
CA ARG A 114 10.72 -16.60 -8.95
C ARG A 114 11.41 -16.75 -10.31
N ALA A 115 11.50 -17.97 -10.84
CA ALA A 115 12.04 -18.27 -12.15
C ALA A 115 11.07 -18.00 -13.31
N GLU A 116 9.80 -17.71 -13.03
CA GLU A 116 8.83 -17.37 -14.07
C GLU A 116 9.14 -16.01 -14.70
N GLU A 117 9.00 -15.95 -16.02
CA GLU A 117 9.06 -14.69 -16.75
C GLU A 117 7.94 -13.75 -16.27
N GLY A 118 8.29 -12.47 -16.10
CA GLY A 118 7.36 -11.47 -15.56
C GLY A 118 7.04 -11.65 -14.06
N TYR A 119 7.87 -12.36 -13.28
CA TYR A 119 7.65 -12.51 -11.84
C TYR A 119 7.44 -11.16 -11.11
N ALA A 120 8.26 -10.16 -11.41
CA ALA A 120 8.12 -8.82 -10.85
C ALA A 120 6.77 -8.18 -11.19
N CYS A 121 6.32 -8.35 -12.42
CA CYS A 121 5.03 -7.89 -12.91
C CYS A 121 3.86 -8.52 -12.13
N LYS A 122 3.87 -9.85 -11.96
CA LYS A 122 2.84 -10.59 -11.19
C LYS A 122 2.82 -10.18 -9.72
N LEU A 123 3.99 -9.96 -9.11
CA LEU A 123 4.07 -9.48 -7.73
C LEU A 123 3.48 -8.07 -7.58
N VAL A 124 3.81 -7.15 -8.49
CA VAL A 124 3.27 -5.78 -8.46
C VAL A 124 1.75 -5.80 -8.66
N GLU A 125 1.24 -6.66 -9.54
CA GLU A 125 -0.20 -6.82 -9.75
C GLU A 125 -0.93 -7.28 -8.48
N LYS A 126 -0.37 -8.24 -7.73
CA LYS A 126 -1.01 -8.80 -6.53
C LYS A 126 -0.79 -7.98 -5.27
N LEU A 127 0.42 -7.47 -5.06
CA LEU A 127 0.84 -6.85 -3.79
C LEU A 127 1.10 -5.35 -3.93
N GLY A 128 1.05 -4.79 -5.13
CA GLY A 128 1.42 -3.40 -5.35
C GLY A 128 0.54 -2.38 -4.63
N VAL A 129 -0.73 -2.73 -4.36
CA VAL A 129 -1.65 -1.90 -3.56
C VAL A 129 -1.14 -1.65 -2.13
N LEU A 130 -0.30 -2.55 -1.60
CA LEU A 130 0.23 -2.48 -0.24
C LEU A 130 1.50 -1.62 -0.13
N MET A 131 2.12 -1.20 -1.25
CA MET A 131 3.32 -0.36 -1.21
C MET A 131 3.04 1.05 -0.70
N GLY A 132 1.78 1.51 -0.80
CA GLY A 132 1.40 2.89 -0.50
C GLY A 132 1.84 3.87 -1.60
N ARG A 133 1.24 5.07 -1.57
CA ARG A 133 1.34 6.05 -2.67
C ARG A 133 2.76 6.56 -2.91
N ASN A 134 3.50 6.87 -1.85
CA ASN A 134 4.85 7.43 -1.96
C ASN A 134 5.84 6.43 -2.56
N VAL A 135 5.75 5.17 -2.15
CA VAL A 135 6.59 4.09 -2.68
C VAL A 135 6.24 3.83 -4.14
N SER A 136 4.95 3.68 -4.45
CA SER A 136 4.48 3.44 -5.83
C SER A 136 4.92 4.54 -6.79
N GLY A 137 4.88 5.81 -6.36
CA GLY A 137 5.39 6.94 -7.13
C GLY A 137 6.89 6.86 -7.42
N LEU A 138 7.69 6.51 -6.40
CA LEU A 138 9.13 6.36 -6.56
C LEU A 138 9.49 5.15 -7.45
N VAL A 139 8.75 4.06 -7.32
CA VAL A 139 8.87 2.88 -8.18
C VAL A 139 8.57 3.26 -9.64
N LEU A 140 7.50 4.01 -9.89
CA LEU A 140 7.17 4.49 -11.24
C LEU A 140 8.28 5.37 -11.82
N GLU A 141 8.80 6.32 -11.05
CA GLU A 141 9.91 7.17 -11.49
C GLU A 141 11.16 6.34 -11.80
N SER A 142 11.45 5.33 -10.98
CA SER A 142 12.55 4.39 -11.22
C SER A 142 12.37 3.61 -12.52
N CYS A 143 11.14 3.20 -12.83
CA CYS A 143 10.84 2.50 -14.07
C CYS A 143 11.12 3.37 -15.31
N ILE A 144 10.87 4.68 -15.24
CA ILE A 144 11.18 5.61 -16.33
C ILE A 144 12.70 5.78 -16.47
N VAL A 145 13.41 5.99 -15.36
CA VAL A 145 14.87 6.21 -15.34
C VAL A 145 15.62 4.98 -15.85
N LEU A 146 15.18 3.80 -15.43
CA LEU A 146 15.79 2.51 -15.78
C LEU A 146 15.15 1.87 -17.02
N GLU A 147 14.16 2.52 -17.64
CA GLU A 147 13.44 2.03 -18.82
C GLU A 147 12.90 0.59 -18.64
N ILE A 148 12.15 0.38 -17.56
CA ILE A 148 11.48 -0.88 -17.21
C ILE A 148 9.98 -0.70 -17.46
N TRP A 149 9.57 -0.94 -18.69
CA TRP A 149 8.24 -0.58 -19.18
C TRP A 149 7.14 -1.57 -18.74
N ASP A 150 7.46 -2.84 -18.56
CA ASP A 150 6.48 -3.86 -18.19
C ASP A 150 5.89 -3.60 -16.79
N VAL A 151 6.76 -3.26 -15.84
CA VAL A 151 6.34 -2.87 -14.47
C VAL A 151 5.62 -1.53 -14.49
N PHE A 152 6.08 -0.59 -15.33
CA PHE A 152 5.43 0.71 -15.50
C PHE A 152 3.97 0.55 -15.94
N GLU A 153 3.72 -0.27 -16.96
CA GLU A 153 2.37 -0.51 -17.49
C GLU A 153 1.42 -1.03 -16.40
N ILE A 154 1.88 -2.00 -15.61
CA ILE A 154 1.08 -2.60 -14.53
C ILE A 154 0.75 -1.58 -13.44
N LEU A 155 1.69 -0.70 -13.09
CA LEU A 155 1.43 0.37 -12.12
C LEU A 155 0.32 1.32 -12.58
N ILE A 156 0.27 1.62 -13.89
CA ILE A 156 -0.74 2.50 -14.48
C ILE A 156 -2.08 1.78 -14.62
N VAL A 157 -2.10 0.58 -15.19
CA VAL A 157 -3.34 -0.20 -15.41
C VAL A 157 -4.06 -0.49 -14.10
N ASN A 158 -3.31 -0.81 -13.04
CA ASN A 158 -3.87 -1.12 -11.72
C ASN A 158 -4.15 0.13 -10.86
N GLY A 159 -3.94 1.34 -11.39
CA GLY A 159 -4.23 2.58 -10.66
C GLY A 159 -3.38 2.78 -9.40
N LEU A 160 -2.16 2.21 -9.37
CA LEU A 160 -1.26 2.27 -8.21
C LEU A 160 -0.59 3.65 -8.06
N VAL A 161 -0.74 4.51 -9.06
CA VAL A 161 -0.15 5.85 -9.11
C VAL A 161 -1.25 6.90 -8.96
N GLY A 162 -1.12 7.76 -7.95
CA GLY A 162 -2.03 8.89 -7.74
C GLY A 162 -1.61 10.17 -8.49
N HIS A 163 -2.54 11.11 -8.59
CA HIS A 163 -2.43 12.38 -9.34
C HIS A 163 -1.22 13.28 -8.98
N SER A 164 -0.71 13.23 -7.76
CA SER A 164 0.39 14.11 -7.34
C SER A 164 1.76 13.71 -7.90
N LEU A 165 1.86 12.58 -8.59
CA LEU A 165 3.12 12.00 -9.08
C LEU A 165 3.26 12.10 -10.62
N THR A 166 2.27 12.68 -11.29
CA THR A 166 2.14 12.67 -12.76
C THR A 166 2.56 13.97 -13.44
N SER A 167 2.88 15.03 -12.68
CA SER A 167 3.08 16.39 -13.25
C SER A 167 4.20 16.50 -14.28
N ASN A 168 5.15 15.56 -14.29
CA ASN A 168 6.21 15.44 -15.31
C ASN A 168 6.27 14.05 -15.96
N LEU A 169 5.21 13.26 -15.82
CA LEU A 169 5.18 11.90 -16.37
C LEU A 169 5.13 11.93 -17.89
N VAL A 170 4.20 12.72 -18.44
CA VAL A 170 3.99 12.82 -19.90
C VAL A 170 5.23 13.39 -20.59
N SER A 171 5.84 14.44 -20.04
CA SER A 171 7.08 15.03 -20.59
C SER A 171 8.23 14.01 -20.63
N LYS A 172 8.47 13.30 -19.53
CA LYS A 172 9.49 12.23 -19.49
C LYS A 172 9.21 11.09 -20.49
N LEU A 173 7.94 10.71 -20.69
CA LEU A 173 7.58 9.68 -21.68
C LEU A 173 7.76 10.16 -23.12
N ILE A 174 7.51 11.44 -23.40
CA ILE A 174 7.77 12.07 -24.70
C ILE A 174 9.27 12.06 -25.00
N GLU A 175 10.12 12.44 -24.03
CA GLU A 175 11.58 12.39 -24.17
C GLU A 175 12.07 10.98 -24.50
N LYS A 176 11.45 9.97 -23.90
CA LYS A 176 11.74 8.54 -24.13
C LYS A 176 11.05 7.96 -25.37
N ARG A 177 10.28 8.76 -26.12
CA ARG A 177 9.53 8.37 -27.34
C ARG A 177 8.59 7.18 -27.13
N LYS A 178 7.94 7.11 -25.96
CA LYS A 178 6.99 6.05 -25.60
C LYS A 178 5.54 6.49 -25.76
N SER A 179 5.12 6.65 -27.01
CA SER A 179 3.75 7.09 -27.36
C SER A 179 2.68 6.09 -26.92
N ASP A 180 2.98 4.79 -26.97
CA ASP A 180 2.16 3.70 -26.46
C ASP A 180 1.83 3.87 -24.97
N LEU A 181 2.84 4.17 -24.15
CA LEU A 181 2.66 4.38 -22.71
C LEU A 181 1.94 5.68 -22.39
N ILE A 182 2.08 6.71 -23.22
CA ILE A 182 1.31 7.96 -23.09
C ILE A 182 -0.18 7.68 -23.29
N VAL A 183 -0.53 6.90 -24.32
CA VAL A 183 -1.93 6.48 -24.57
C VAL A 183 -2.48 5.69 -23.38
N LEU A 184 -1.67 4.79 -22.82
CA LEU A 184 -2.02 4.02 -21.62
C LEU A 184 -2.27 4.94 -20.41
N CYS A 185 -1.43 5.95 -20.21
CA CYS A 185 -1.63 6.96 -19.17
C CYS A 185 -2.95 7.71 -19.35
N VAL A 186 -3.28 8.16 -20.57
CA VAL A 186 -4.55 8.85 -20.86
C VAL A 186 -5.76 7.97 -20.58
N LYS A 187 -5.65 6.66 -20.83
CA LYS A 187 -6.75 5.72 -20.62
C LYS A 187 -7.04 5.46 -19.14
N HIS A 188 -6.02 5.44 -18.29
CA HIS A 188 -6.13 4.96 -16.90
C HIS A 188 -5.99 6.05 -15.84
N LEU A 189 -5.35 7.19 -16.15
CA LEU A 189 -5.17 8.29 -15.21
C LEU A 189 -6.27 9.33 -15.42
N LEU A 190 -7.05 9.61 -14.37
CA LEU A 190 -8.18 10.55 -14.44
C LEU A 190 -7.74 12.02 -14.58
N ASP A 191 -6.49 12.34 -14.25
CA ASP A 191 -5.97 13.71 -14.31
C ASP A 191 -4.49 13.71 -14.72
N LEU A 192 -4.24 14.14 -15.95
CA LEU A 192 -2.93 14.35 -16.54
C LEU A 192 -2.66 15.85 -16.60
N GLN A 193 -2.52 16.48 -15.44
CA GLN A 193 -2.14 17.89 -15.38
C GLN A 193 -0.67 18.07 -15.77
N THR A 194 -0.44 18.89 -16.78
CA THR A 194 0.85 19.54 -17.04
C THR A 194 0.86 20.85 -16.25
N TYR A 195 1.63 20.92 -15.16
CA TYR A 195 1.93 22.22 -14.55
C TYR A 195 3.18 22.78 -15.24
N GLU A 196 3.06 24.02 -15.71
CA GLU A 196 4.19 24.86 -16.13
C GLU A 196 5.12 25.19 -14.95
#